data_AF-I3SYB4-F1
#
_entry.id   AF-I3SYB4-F1
#
_cell.length_a   1.000
_cell.length_b   1.000
_cell.length_c   1.000
_cell.angle_alpha   90.00
_cell.angle_beta   90.00
_cell.angle_gamma   90.00
#
_symmetry.space_group_name_H-M   'P 1'
#
loop_
_entity.id
_entity.type
_entity.pdbx_description
1 polymer ?
#
loop_
_entity_poly.entity_id
_entity_poly.type
_entity_poly.pdbx_seq_one_letter_code
_entity_poly.pdbx_strand_id
1 'polypeptide(L)'
;MDLLDTNSIATTVKGCNGVIHLACPSVIGEVTDPEKQILEPAIKGTVNVLKAAKEAGAERVVVTSSISAITPSPNWPADKIKGEDCWTDLEYCKEKGLYYPIAKTLAEKAGWEFAKETGFDVVMINPGTALGSLISPRINSSMAVLAGVLKGDKETYEDFFMGMAHFKDIALAHILAFENKKAAGRHLCVEAIRHYSDFVAMVADLYPEYNVVRVTKDTQPELLRANNASRKLIDLGINFTPAEQIIKDAVECLKN
;
A
#
# COMPACT_ATOMS: atom_id res chain seq x y z
N MET A 1 -1.98 -9.53 -20.55
CA MET A 1 -2.55 -10.32 -19.46
C MET A 1 -3.63 -9.49 -18.80
N ASP A 2 -4.81 -10.06 -18.61
CA ASP A 2 -5.94 -9.46 -17.90
C ASP A 2 -6.18 -10.27 -16.61
N LEU A 3 -6.39 -9.60 -15.48
CA LEU A 3 -6.59 -10.26 -14.18
C LEU A 3 -7.92 -11.03 -14.08
N LEU A 4 -8.87 -10.74 -14.98
CA LEU A 4 -10.15 -11.43 -15.06
C LEU A 4 -10.15 -12.56 -16.11
N ASP A 5 -9.11 -12.64 -16.95
CA ASP A 5 -8.90 -13.75 -17.89
C ASP A 5 -7.91 -14.77 -17.31
N THR A 6 -8.45 -15.81 -16.69
CA THR A 6 -7.69 -16.89 -16.06
C THR A 6 -6.73 -17.60 -17.02
N ASN A 7 -7.08 -17.73 -18.30
CA ASN A 7 -6.20 -18.38 -19.29
C ASN A 7 -4.98 -17.51 -19.61
N SER A 8 -5.17 -16.19 -19.68
CA SER A 8 -4.05 -15.25 -19.88
C SER A 8 -3.07 -15.28 -18.71
N ILE A 9 -3.58 -15.42 -17.48
CA ILE A 9 -2.77 -15.52 -16.26
C ILE A 9 -2.03 -16.85 -16.24
N ALA A 10 -2.74 -17.97 -16.45
CA ALA A 10 -2.14 -19.32 -16.45
C ALA A 10 -1.00 -19.44 -17.45
N THR A 11 -1.16 -18.87 -18.65
CA THR A 11 -0.10 -18.81 -19.67
C THR A 11 1.10 -18.00 -19.19
N THR A 12 0.86 -16.89 -18.47
CA THR A 12 1.91 -15.98 -18.00
C THR A 12 2.73 -16.57 -16.86
N VAL A 13 2.10 -17.30 -15.93
CA VAL A 13 2.79 -17.86 -14.74
C VAL A 13 3.42 -19.23 -14.99
N LYS A 14 3.18 -19.83 -16.15
CA LYS A 14 3.69 -21.16 -16.50
C LYS A 14 5.23 -21.17 -16.49
N GLY A 15 5.81 -22.06 -15.67
CA GLY A 15 7.25 -22.22 -15.53
C GLY A 15 7.91 -21.24 -14.56
N CYS A 16 7.14 -20.37 -13.88
CA CYS A 16 7.67 -19.50 -12.84
C CYS A 16 7.82 -20.28 -11.52
N ASN A 17 8.97 -20.14 -10.85
CA ASN A 17 9.18 -20.67 -9.49
C ASN A 17 8.38 -19.90 -8.43
N GLY A 18 7.89 -18.71 -8.76
CA GLY A 18 7.03 -17.93 -7.91
C GLY A 18 6.57 -16.65 -8.59
N VAL A 19 5.61 -15.95 -7.95
CA VAL A 19 4.93 -14.81 -8.57
C VAL A 19 4.93 -13.63 -7.61
N ILE A 20 5.20 -12.43 -8.13
CA ILE A 20 4.98 -11.18 -7.41
C ILE A 20 3.75 -10.50 -8.01
N HIS A 21 2.63 -10.53 -7.29
CA HIS A 21 1.37 -9.97 -7.73
C HIS A 21 1.24 -8.50 -7.30
N LEU A 22 1.65 -7.58 -8.18
CA LEU A 22 1.56 -6.13 -7.96
C LEU A 22 0.23 -5.52 -8.44
N ALA A 23 -0.44 -6.18 -9.37
CA ALA A 23 -1.50 -5.59 -10.16
C ALA A 23 -2.80 -5.48 -9.36
N CYS A 24 -3.30 -4.26 -9.20
CA CYS A 24 -4.59 -3.95 -8.59
C CYS A 24 -5.10 -2.65 -9.22
N PRO A 25 -6.39 -2.52 -9.53
CA PRO A 25 -6.93 -1.24 -9.96
C PRO A 25 -6.63 -0.16 -8.92
N SER A 26 -6.10 0.97 -9.38
CA SER A 26 -5.99 2.20 -8.60
C SER A 26 -6.48 3.32 -9.51
N VAL A 27 -7.69 3.81 -9.24
CA VAL A 27 -8.33 4.86 -10.03
C VAL A 27 -7.99 6.20 -9.38
N ILE A 28 -7.49 7.13 -10.19
CA ILE A 28 -7.34 8.54 -9.82
C ILE A 28 -8.55 9.27 -10.39
N GLY A 29 -9.38 9.86 -9.54
CA GLY A 29 -10.58 10.60 -9.94
C GLY A 29 -11.89 9.89 -9.60
N GLU A 30 -12.96 10.23 -10.31
CA GLU A 30 -14.32 9.76 -10.03
C GLU A 30 -14.48 8.26 -10.32
N VAL A 31 -15.14 7.55 -9.41
CA VAL A 31 -15.47 6.13 -9.53
C VAL A 31 -16.98 6.00 -9.71
N THR A 32 -17.42 5.66 -10.93
CA THR A 32 -18.85 5.60 -11.27
C THR A 32 -19.48 4.24 -11.03
N ASP A 33 -18.67 3.17 -11.07
CA ASP A 33 -19.09 1.80 -10.76
C ASP A 33 -17.99 1.13 -9.91
N PRO A 34 -17.98 1.36 -8.58
CA PRO A 34 -16.94 0.85 -7.70
C PRO A 34 -16.80 -0.68 -7.73
N GLU A 35 -17.92 -1.38 -7.93
CA GLU A 35 -17.95 -2.83 -7.98
C GLU A 35 -17.10 -3.34 -9.15
N LYS A 36 -17.40 -2.88 -10.37
CA LYS A 36 -16.69 -3.35 -11.57
C LYS A 36 -15.33 -2.72 -11.78
N GLN A 37 -15.14 -1.47 -11.34
CA GLN A 37 -13.89 -0.73 -11.59
C GLN A 37 -12.81 -1.03 -10.55
N ILE A 38 -13.18 -1.41 -9.32
CA ILE A 38 -12.22 -1.54 -8.22
C ILE A 38 -12.39 -2.87 -7.47
N LEU A 39 -13.57 -3.16 -6.92
CA LEU A 39 -13.74 -4.28 -5.99
C LEU A 39 -13.57 -5.63 -6.70
N GLU A 40 -14.36 -5.88 -7.75
CA GLU A 40 -14.35 -7.14 -8.48
C GLU A 40 -12.95 -7.47 -9.06
N PRO A 41 -12.27 -6.55 -9.79
CA PRO A 41 -10.97 -6.88 -10.34
C PRO A 41 -9.88 -7.03 -9.28
N ALA A 42 -9.96 -6.31 -8.15
CA ALA A 42 -9.02 -6.50 -7.05
C ALA A 42 -9.18 -7.89 -6.39
N ILE A 43 -10.42 -8.27 -6.06
CA ILE A 43 -10.72 -9.52 -5.36
C ILE A 43 -10.51 -10.72 -6.28
N LYS A 44 -11.19 -10.75 -7.44
CA LYS A 44 -11.10 -11.87 -8.39
C LYS A 44 -9.70 -11.96 -8.98
N GLY A 45 -9.08 -10.83 -9.31
CA GLY A 45 -7.72 -10.81 -9.83
C GLY A 45 -6.70 -11.44 -8.89
N THR A 46 -6.79 -11.12 -7.60
CA THR A 46 -5.92 -11.72 -6.58
C THR A 46 -6.10 -13.24 -6.53
N VAL A 47 -7.35 -13.71 -6.41
CA VAL A 47 -7.64 -15.15 -6.33
C VAL A 47 -7.24 -15.88 -7.62
N ASN A 48 -7.49 -15.28 -8.79
CA ASN A 48 -7.12 -15.86 -10.08
C ASN A 48 -5.61 -16.05 -10.20
N VAL A 49 -4.81 -15.07 -9.80
CA VAL A 49 -3.34 -15.16 -9.81
C VAL A 49 -2.85 -16.22 -8.82
N LEU A 50 -3.40 -16.25 -7.61
CA LEU A 50 -3.04 -17.27 -6.61
C LEU A 50 -3.35 -18.69 -7.11
N LYS A 51 -4.54 -18.88 -7.67
CA LYS A 51 -4.96 -20.16 -8.25
C LYS A 51 -4.04 -20.59 -9.40
N ALA A 52 -3.80 -19.71 -10.36
CA ALA A 52 -2.96 -20.00 -11.51
C ALA A 52 -1.51 -20.30 -11.11
N ALA A 53 -0.95 -19.53 -10.17
CA ALA A 53 0.39 -19.77 -9.65
C ALA A 53 0.51 -21.14 -8.97
N LYS A 54 -0.47 -21.49 -8.12
CA LYS A 54 -0.52 -22.81 -7.48
C LYS A 54 -0.61 -23.94 -8.51
N GLU A 55 -1.50 -23.81 -9.49
CA GLU A 55 -1.69 -24.82 -10.55
C GLU A 55 -0.44 -24.97 -11.44
N ALA A 56 0.32 -23.89 -11.63
CA ALA A 56 1.59 -23.90 -12.35
C ALA A 56 2.78 -24.46 -11.53
N GLY A 57 2.57 -24.75 -10.24
CA GLY A 57 3.61 -25.28 -9.36
C GLY A 57 4.60 -24.24 -8.85
N ALA A 58 4.23 -22.95 -8.82
CA ALA A 58 5.03 -21.95 -8.12
C ALA A 58 5.16 -22.30 -6.63
N GLU A 59 6.29 -21.95 -6.03
CA GLU A 59 6.57 -22.23 -4.62
C GLU A 59 5.92 -21.21 -3.69
N ARG A 60 5.82 -19.95 -4.14
CA ARG A 60 5.34 -18.81 -3.35
C ARG A 60 4.73 -17.72 -4.22
N VAL A 61 3.76 -17.01 -3.67
CA VAL A 61 3.29 -15.73 -4.20
C VAL A 61 3.47 -14.61 -3.18
N VAL A 62 4.12 -13.51 -3.58
CA VAL A 62 4.17 -12.28 -2.81
C VAL A 62 3.17 -11.30 -3.41
N VAL A 63 2.18 -10.87 -2.62
CA VAL A 63 1.10 -10.00 -3.07
C VAL A 63 1.29 -8.58 -2.52
N THR A 64 1.12 -7.58 -3.38
CA THR A 64 1.07 -6.17 -2.95
C THR A 64 -0.33 -5.82 -2.48
N SER A 65 -0.54 -5.91 -1.17
CA SER A 65 -1.66 -5.28 -0.49
C SER A 65 -1.39 -3.78 -0.30
N SER A 66 -1.82 -3.18 0.81
CA SER A 66 -1.63 -1.76 1.11
C SER A 66 -1.84 -1.49 2.60
N ILE A 67 -1.32 -0.38 3.11
CA ILE A 67 -1.78 0.22 4.37
C ILE A 67 -3.29 0.51 4.39
N SER A 68 -3.93 0.61 3.21
CA SER A 68 -5.39 0.74 3.10
C SER A 68 -6.16 -0.54 3.48
N ALA A 69 -5.46 -1.66 3.70
CA ALA A 69 -6.02 -2.87 4.33
C ALA A 69 -5.78 -2.93 5.86
N ILE A 70 -5.07 -1.95 6.39
CA ILE A 70 -4.76 -1.77 7.83
C ILE A 70 -5.57 -0.59 8.40
N THR A 71 -5.79 0.44 7.59
CA THR A 71 -6.48 1.69 7.95
C THR A 71 -7.37 2.18 6.78
N PRO A 72 -8.42 2.98 7.02
CA PRO A 72 -8.83 3.61 8.28
C PRO A 72 -9.47 2.64 9.27
N SER A 73 -9.39 2.97 10.56
CA SER A 73 -9.90 2.16 11.66
C SER A 73 -10.21 3.08 12.85
N PRO A 74 -11.32 3.85 12.82
CA PRO A 74 -11.57 4.95 13.75
C PRO A 74 -11.71 4.49 15.21
N ASN A 75 -12.16 3.26 15.44
CA ASN A 75 -12.37 2.68 16.77
C ASN A 75 -11.12 1.94 17.31
N TRP A 76 -9.93 2.21 16.77
CA TRP A 76 -8.71 1.56 17.21
C TRP A 76 -8.29 2.06 18.61
N PRO A 77 -7.80 1.19 19.51
CA PRO A 77 -7.34 1.63 20.83
C PRO A 77 -6.21 2.67 20.74
N ALA A 78 -6.39 3.78 21.43
CA ALA A 78 -5.45 4.91 21.47
C ALA A 78 -4.06 4.57 22.01
N ASP A 79 -3.96 3.53 22.83
CA ASP A 79 -2.73 3.08 23.48
C ASP A 79 -1.95 2.05 22.65
N LYS A 80 -2.41 1.74 21.43
CA LYS A 80 -1.81 0.72 20.56
C LYS A 80 -1.31 1.29 19.24
N ILE A 81 -0.03 1.08 18.97
CA ILE A 81 0.57 1.38 17.67
C ILE A 81 -0.06 0.46 16.62
N LYS A 82 -0.46 1.02 15.48
CA LYS A 82 -1.00 0.25 14.36
C LYS A 82 0.11 -0.58 13.71
N GLY A 83 -0.21 -1.81 13.32
CA GLY A 83 0.73 -2.75 12.71
C GLY A 83 0.03 -3.81 11.87
N GLU A 84 0.73 -4.90 11.60
CA GLU A 84 0.27 -5.98 10.73
C GLU A 84 -0.94 -6.77 11.27
N ASP A 85 -1.28 -6.63 12.55
CA ASP A 85 -2.45 -7.26 13.18
C ASP A 85 -3.74 -6.43 13.00
N CYS A 86 -3.62 -5.19 12.54
CA CYS A 86 -4.74 -4.27 12.39
C CYS A 86 -5.46 -4.46 11.05
N TRP A 87 -6.77 -4.24 11.03
CA TRP A 87 -7.58 -4.28 9.82
C TRP A 87 -8.38 -3.00 9.65
N THR A 88 -8.55 -2.62 8.38
CA THR A 88 -9.46 -1.54 7.99
C THR A 88 -10.89 -1.84 8.44
N ASP A 89 -11.57 -0.81 8.94
CA ASP A 89 -12.99 -0.85 9.26
C ASP A 89 -13.82 -0.72 7.98
N LEU A 90 -14.37 -1.85 7.52
CA LEU A 90 -15.15 -1.91 6.29
C LEU A 90 -16.46 -1.14 6.37
N GLU A 91 -17.09 -1.05 7.55
CA GLU A 91 -18.35 -0.33 7.71
C GLU A 91 -18.12 1.18 7.64
N TYR A 92 -17.07 1.67 8.31
CA TYR A 92 -16.64 3.06 8.17
C TYR A 92 -16.32 3.40 6.72
N CYS A 93 -15.57 2.54 6.02
CA CYS A 93 -15.25 2.79 4.61
C CYS A 93 -16.49 2.80 3.72
N LYS A 94 -17.49 1.94 3.97
CA LYS A 94 -18.76 1.95 3.20
C LYS A 94 -19.54 3.24 3.43
N GLU A 95 -19.66 3.67 4.68
CA GLU A 95 -20.35 4.91 5.05
C GLU A 95 -19.71 6.13 4.37
N LYS A 96 -18.37 6.18 4.32
CA LYS A 96 -17.59 7.27 3.73
C LYS A 96 -17.32 7.11 2.21
N GLY A 97 -17.80 6.05 1.58
CA GLY A 97 -17.55 5.78 0.15
C GLY A 97 -16.07 5.51 -0.20
N LEU A 98 -15.28 5.00 0.74
CA LEU A 98 -13.85 4.71 0.57
C LEU A 98 -13.63 3.34 -0.09
N TYR A 99 -13.87 3.27 -1.40
CA TYR A 99 -13.86 2.00 -2.15
C TYR A 99 -12.48 1.35 -2.29
N TYR A 100 -11.40 2.13 -2.40
CA TYR A 100 -10.05 1.57 -2.52
C TYR A 100 -9.60 0.82 -1.25
N PRO A 101 -9.75 1.38 -0.03
CA PRO A 101 -9.56 0.62 1.20
C PRO A 101 -10.42 -0.64 1.30
N ILE A 102 -11.69 -0.58 0.90
CA ILE A 102 -12.57 -1.76 0.86
C ILE A 102 -11.98 -2.84 -0.07
N ALA A 103 -11.65 -2.47 -1.30
CA ALA A 103 -11.13 -3.40 -2.29
C ALA A 103 -9.81 -4.05 -1.86
N LYS A 104 -8.85 -3.26 -1.35
CA LYS A 104 -7.59 -3.78 -0.82
C LYS A 104 -7.80 -4.72 0.37
N THR A 105 -8.70 -4.37 1.29
CA THR A 105 -9.03 -5.19 2.45
C THR A 105 -9.66 -6.53 2.04
N LEU A 106 -10.64 -6.50 1.14
CA LEU A 106 -11.35 -7.70 0.69
C LEU A 106 -10.45 -8.60 -0.18
N ALA A 107 -9.63 -8.02 -1.06
CA ALA A 107 -8.66 -8.77 -1.86
C ALA A 107 -7.62 -9.47 -0.97
N GLU A 108 -7.11 -8.79 0.06
CA GLU A 108 -6.17 -9.39 1.01
C GLU A 108 -6.84 -10.53 1.81
N LYS A 109 -8.05 -10.32 2.32
CA LYS A 109 -8.83 -11.38 3.01
C LYS A 109 -9.10 -12.58 2.11
N ALA A 110 -9.45 -12.37 0.84
CA ALA A 110 -9.65 -13.44 -0.13
C ALA A 110 -8.37 -14.22 -0.40
N GLY A 111 -7.22 -13.52 -0.49
CA GLY A 111 -5.92 -14.16 -0.60
C GLY A 111 -5.55 -15.01 0.63
N TRP A 112 -5.86 -14.53 1.84
CA TRP A 112 -5.67 -15.30 3.07
C TRP A 112 -6.58 -16.52 3.16
N GLU A 113 -7.85 -16.41 2.76
CA GLU A 113 -8.76 -17.56 2.74
C GLU A 113 -8.25 -18.62 1.76
N PHE A 114 -7.85 -18.21 0.55
CA PHE A 114 -7.23 -19.12 -0.42
C PHE A 114 -5.99 -19.81 0.17
N ALA A 115 -5.07 -19.06 0.79
CA ALA A 115 -3.86 -19.63 1.39
C ALA A 115 -4.20 -20.65 2.48
N LYS A 116 -5.18 -20.36 3.32
CA LYS A 116 -5.66 -21.24 4.40
C LYS A 116 -6.31 -22.52 3.87
N GLU A 117 -7.19 -22.40 2.87
CA GLU A 117 -7.89 -23.55 2.28
C GLU A 117 -6.93 -24.48 1.51
N THR A 118 -5.92 -23.90 0.88
CA THR A 118 -5.06 -24.61 -0.08
C THR A 118 -3.68 -24.96 0.45
N GLY A 119 -3.29 -24.42 1.61
CA GLY A 119 -1.93 -24.53 2.17
C GLY A 119 -0.86 -23.83 1.32
N PHE A 120 -1.24 -22.94 0.41
CA PHE A 120 -0.31 -22.28 -0.50
C PHE A 120 0.47 -21.17 0.20
N ASP A 121 1.77 -21.05 -0.09
CA ASP A 121 2.63 -20.05 0.53
C ASP A 121 2.37 -18.67 -0.09
N VAL A 122 1.75 -17.80 0.71
CA VAL A 122 1.41 -16.43 0.33
C VAL A 122 1.96 -15.45 1.37
N VAL A 123 2.66 -14.44 0.89
CA VAL A 123 3.17 -13.33 1.72
C VAL A 123 2.54 -12.03 1.25
N MET A 124 2.02 -11.24 2.19
CA MET A 124 1.44 -9.93 1.89
C MET A 124 2.43 -8.83 2.25
N ILE A 125 2.71 -7.93 1.30
CA ILE A 125 3.37 -6.66 1.58
C ILE A 125 2.29 -5.59 1.67
N ASN A 126 2.35 -4.74 2.70
CA ASN A 126 1.42 -3.63 2.92
C ASN A 126 2.20 -2.31 2.82
N PRO A 127 2.50 -1.81 1.60
CA PRO A 127 3.16 -0.54 1.41
C PRO A 127 2.31 0.63 1.88
N GLY A 128 3.00 1.64 2.40
CA GLY A 128 2.49 2.97 2.62
C GLY A 128 2.26 3.79 1.36
N THR A 129 2.17 5.11 1.54
CA THR A 129 2.22 6.09 0.45
C THR A 129 3.54 5.95 -0.29
N ALA A 130 3.48 5.40 -1.51
CA ALA A 130 4.64 5.07 -2.30
C ALA A 130 5.15 6.32 -3.03
N LEU A 131 6.32 6.81 -2.61
CA LEU A 131 6.93 8.03 -3.10
C LEU A 131 8.33 7.75 -3.67
N GLY A 132 8.87 8.71 -4.41
CA GLY A 132 10.23 8.66 -4.96
C GLY A 132 10.25 8.73 -6.48
N SER A 133 11.36 8.29 -7.07
CA SER A 133 11.53 8.33 -8.52
C SER A 133 10.63 7.31 -9.23
N LEU A 134 9.76 7.82 -10.11
CA LEU A 134 8.91 7.01 -10.97
C LEU A 134 9.70 6.50 -12.19
N ILE A 135 9.45 5.25 -12.58
CA ILE A 135 9.91 4.70 -13.87
C ILE A 135 8.89 5.03 -14.97
N SER A 136 7.61 5.08 -14.62
CA SER A 136 6.51 5.40 -15.53
C SER A 136 6.38 6.92 -15.71
N PRO A 137 6.10 7.41 -16.93
CA PRO A 137 5.83 8.83 -17.17
C PRO A 137 4.49 9.29 -16.58
N ARG A 138 3.61 8.36 -16.18
CA ARG A 138 2.35 8.67 -15.50
C ARG A 138 2.57 8.69 -13.98
N ILE A 139 2.11 9.76 -13.34
CA ILE A 139 2.01 9.83 -11.87
C ILE A 139 1.01 8.79 -11.36
N ASN A 140 1.31 8.19 -10.21
CA ASN A 140 0.37 7.34 -9.49
C ASN A 140 -0.37 8.15 -8.41
N SER A 141 -1.34 7.52 -7.76
CA SER A 141 -2.18 8.16 -6.74
C SER A 141 -1.36 8.71 -5.56
N SER A 142 -0.32 8.00 -5.12
CA SER A 142 0.55 8.45 -4.03
C SER A 142 1.36 9.69 -4.38
N MET A 143 1.90 9.75 -5.60
CA MET A 143 2.61 10.94 -6.10
C MET A 143 1.65 12.10 -6.36
N ALA A 144 0.39 11.83 -6.72
CA ALA A 144 -0.66 12.84 -6.82
C ALA A 144 -0.98 13.50 -5.46
N VAL A 145 -0.95 12.73 -4.36
CA VAL A 145 -1.10 13.29 -3.00
C VAL A 145 0.02 14.30 -2.70
N LEU A 146 1.27 13.96 -2.98
CA LEU A 146 2.39 14.91 -2.80
C LEU A 146 2.24 16.14 -3.71
N ALA A 147 1.86 15.94 -4.98
CA ALA A 147 1.63 17.04 -5.91
C ALA A 147 0.52 17.99 -5.44
N GLY A 148 -0.54 17.48 -4.83
CA GLY A 148 -1.60 18.29 -4.22
C GLY A 148 -1.11 19.10 -3.03
N VAL A 149 -0.32 18.48 -2.14
CA VAL A 149 0.32 19.19 -1.01
C VAL A 149 1.19 20.35 -1.49
N LEU A 150 2.02 20.13 -2.52
CA LEU A 150 2.87 21.17 -3.12
C LEU A 150 2.07 22.32 -3.77
N LYS A 151 0.86 22.03 -4.28
CA LYS A 151 -0.05 23.04 -4.85
C LYS A 151 -0.85 23.80 -3.80
N GLY A 152 -0.79 23.37 -2.54
CA GLY A 152 -1.58 23.97 -1.45
C GLY A 152 -3.03 23.50 -1.44
N ASP A 153 -3.30 22.30 -1.96
CA ASP A 153 -4.63 21.70 -1.90
C ASP A 153 -5.06 21.57 -0.43
N LYS A 154 -6.29 21.98 -0.15
CA LYS A 154 -6.87 22.02 1.20
C LYS A 154 -7.74 20.79 1.48
N GLU A 155 -7.44 19.66 0.85
CA GLU A 155 -8.18 18.43 1.11
C GLU A 155 -8.20 18.15 2.61
N THR A 156 -9.41 18.09 3.16
CA THR A 156 -9.64 17.77 4.56
C THR A 156 -9.40 16.29 4.75
N TYR A 157 -8.21 15.93 5.21
CA TYR A 157 -7.88 14.54 5.56
C TYR A 157 -8.41 14.22 6.95
N GLU A 158 -9.57 13.56 7.00
CA GLU A 158 -10.04 12.83 8.18
C GLU A 158 -9.43 11.42 8.15
N ASP A 159 -8.89 10.97 9.28
CA ASP A 159 -8.54 9.58 9.53
C ASP A 159 -7.50 8.89 8.61
N PHE A 160 -6.54 9.65 8.06
CA PHE A 160 -5.52 9.10 7.16
C PHE A 160 -4.17 8.82 7.83
N PHE A 161 -3.88 7.53 8.02
CA PHE A 161 -2.57 7.04 8.40
C PHE A 161 -1.53 7.37 7.32
N MET A 162 -0.48 8.11 7.68
CA MET A 162 0.62 8.43 6.78
C MET A 162 1.87 7.64 7.15
N GLY A 163 2.06 6.51 6.47
CA GLY A 163 3.37 5.87 6.40
C GLY A 163 3.87 5.99 4.98
N MET A 164 5.04 6.59 4.76
CA MET A 164 5.63 6.70 3.43
C MET A 164 6.69 5.62 3.24
N ALA A 165 6.89 5.18 2.00
CA ALA A 165 7.99 4.29 1.62
C ALA A 165 8.51 4.66 0.24
N HIS A 166 9.83 4.54 0.04
CA HIS A 166 10.41 4.74 -1.27
C HIS A 166 10.05 3.59 -2.21
N PHE A 167 9.84 3.84 -3.51
CA PHE A 167 9.59 2.77 -4.49
C PHE A 167 10.67 1.68 -4.47
N LYS A 168 11.93 2.05 -4.27
CA LYS A 168 13.06 1.10 -4.17
C LYS A 168 12.94 0.22 -2.93
N ASP A 169 12.53 0.79 -1.79
CA ASP A 169 12.35 0.04 -0.54
C ASP A 169 11.17 -0.94 -0.69
N ILE A 170 10.09 -0.52 -1.33
CA ILE A 170 8.95 -1.38 -1.62
C ILE A 170 9.37 -2.54 -2.54
N ALA A 171 10.13 -2.26 -3.62
CA ALA A 171 10.63 -3.30 -4.50
C ALA A 171 11.53 -4.30 -3.75
N LEU A 172 12.45 -3.79 -2.93
CA LEU A 172 13.33 -4.61 -2.10
C LEU A 172 12.55 -5.45 -1.09
N ALA A 173 11.50 -4.90 -0.48
CA ALA A 173 10.64 -5.65 0.44
C ALA A 173 9.99 -6.87 -0.23
N HIS A 174 9.53 -6.72 -1.48
CA HIS A 174 8.98 -7.85 -2.24
C HIS A 174 10.03 -8.90 -2.55
N ILE A 175 11.25 -8.49 -2.94
CA ILE A 175 12.37 -9.40 -3.22
C ILE A 175 12.76 -10.17 -1.95
N LEU A 176 12.98 -9.48 -0.83
CA LEU A 176 13.35 -10.10 0.44
C LEU A 176 12.28 -11.06 0.95
N ALA A 177 11.00 -10.68 0.84
CA ALA A 177 9.89 -11.55 1.20
C ALA A 177 9.77 -12.77 0.27
N PHE A 178 10.14 -12.64 -1.00
CA PHE A 178 10.15 -13.75 -1.93
C PHE A 178 11.29 -14.73 -1.63
N GLU A 179 12.52 -14.23 -1.51
CA GLU A 179 13.73 -15.04 -1.38
C GLU A 179 13.88 -15.68 0.02
N ASN A 180 13.36 -15.03 1.06
CA ASN A 180 13.50 -15.53 2.42
C ASN A 180 12.36 -16.49 2.81
N LYS A 181 12.66 -17.79 2.87
CA LYS A 181 11.70 -18.84 3.24
C LYS A 181 11.05 -18.66 4.62
N LYS A 182 11.64 -17.85 5.51
CA LYS A 182 11.05 -17.54 6.83
C LYS A 182 10.06 -16.37 6.79
N ALA A 183 10.03 -15.58 5.71
CA ALA A 183 9.03 -14.54 5.54
C ALA A 183 7.64 -15.18 5.42
N ALA A 184 6.71 -14.73 6.25
CA ALA A 184 5.35 -15.24 6.33
C ALA A 184 4.39 -14.17 6.85
N GLY A 185 3.12 -14.29 6.48
CA GLY A 185 2.08 -13.36 6.93
C GLY A 185 2.17 -12.00 6.23
N ARG A 186 1.67 -10.98 6.92
CA ARG A 186 1.70 -9.58 6.48
C ARG A 186 3.03 -8.92 6.86
N HIS A 187 3.44 -7.94 6.06
CA HIS A 187 4.62 -7.11 6.30
C HIS A 187 4.26 -5.64 6.03
N LEU A 188 4.21 -4.84 7.10
CA LEU A 188 4.08 -3.39 6.96
C LEU A 188 5.34 -2.86 6.28
N CYS A 189 5.17 -2.01 5.27
CA CYS A 189 6.27 -1.47 4.47
C CYS A 189 6.20 0.06 4.41
N VAL A 190 6.65 0.68 5.51
CA VAL A 190 6.74 2.13 5.74
C VAL A 190 8.04 2.46 6.49
N GLU A 191 8.63 3.62 6.22
CA GLU A 191 9.80 4.13 6.96
C GLU A 191 9.44 4.38 8.43
N ALA A 192 8.32 5.04 8.67
CA ALA A 192 7.76 5.29 9.99
C ALA A 192 6.24 5.44 9.90
N ILE A 193 5.58 5.32 11.04
CA ILE A 193 4.18 5.72 11.23
C ILE A 193 4.17 7.18 11.65
N ARG A 194 3.56 8.01 10.81
CA ARG A 194 3.40 9.45 11.03
C ARG A 194 1.95 9.85 10.83
N HIS A 195 1.65 11.05 11.29
CA HIS A 195 0.41 11.72 10.91
C HIS A 195 0.56 12.38 9.56
N TYR A 196 -0.57 12.58 8.88
CA TYR A 196 -0.61 13.37 7.65
C TYR A 196 -0.06 14.80 7.87
N SER A 197 -0.37 15.40 9.03
CA SER A 197 0.15 16.72 9.42
C SER A 197 1.67 16.77 9.51
N ASP A 198 2.31 15.71 10.01
CA ASP A 198 3.77 15.62 10.08
C ASP A 198 4.38 15.60 8.67
N PHE A 199 3.77 14.83 7.76
CA PHE A 199 4.22 14.78 6.36
C PHE A 199 4.08 16.14 5.68
N VAL A 200 2.93 16.79 5.81
CA VAL A 200 2.71 18.14 5.26
C VAL A 200 3.70 19.15 5.84
N ALA A 201 3.97 19.09 7.16
CA ALA A 201 4.96 19.93 7.81
C ALA A 201 6.37 19.69 7.24
N MET A 202 6.78 18.43 7.07
CA MET A 202 8.07 18.08 6.46
C MET A 202 8.19 18.60 5.02
N VAL A 203 7.13 18.49 4.20
CA VAL A 203 7.13 19.03 2.84
C VAL A 203 7.26 20.56 2.88
N ALA A 204 6.53 21.24 3.76
CA ALA A 204 6.62 22.69 3.91
C ALA A 204 8.00 23.17 4.39
N ASP A 205 8.67 22.41 5.26
CA ASP A 205 10.03 22.70 5.74
C ASP A 205 11.09 22.49 4.66
N LEU A 206 10.96 21.42 3.87
CA LEU A 206 11.90 21.08 2.80
C LEU A 206 11.76 21.97 1.56
N TYR A 207 10.55 22.47 1.29
CA TYR A 207 10.18 23.18 0.06
C TYR A 207 9.41 24.48 0.35
N PRO A 208 10.02 25.46 1.04
CA PRO A 208 9.37 26.71 1.44
C PRO A 208 8.97 27.60 0.24
N GLU A 209 9.49 27.32 -0.96
CA GLU A 209 9.12 28.00 -2.19
C GLU A 209 7.73 27.61 -2.74
N TYR A 210 7.16 26.51 -2.25
CA TYR A 210 5.82 26.05 -2.63
C TYR A 210 4.75 26.55 -1.65
N ASN A 211 3.51 26.66 -2.11
CA ASN A 211 2.38 27.13 -1.30
C ASN A 211 1.78 26.01 -0.42
N VAL A 212 2.63 25.32 0.34
CA VAL A 212 2.20 24.21 1.19
C VAL A 212 1.37 24.75 2.37
N VAL A 213 0.11 24.35 2.44
CA VAL A 213 -0.79 24.74 3.54
C VAL A 213 -0.60 23.78 4.71
N ARG A 214 -0.01 24.27 5.81
CA ARG A 214 0.15 23.46 7.02
C ARG A 214 -1.20 23.10 7.63
N VAL A 215 -1.33 21.86 8.09
CA VAL A 215 -2.50 21.37 8.81
C VAL A 215 -2.52 21.97 10.21
N THR A 216 -3.61 22.66 10.56
CA THR A 216 -3.75 23.39 11.83
C THR A 216 -4.45 22.61 12.93
N LYS A 217 -5.15 21.53 12.58
CA LYS A 217 -5.85 20.66 13.52
C LYS A 217 -5.46 19.21 13.27
N ASP A 218 -4.98 18.53 14.31
CA ASP A 218 -4.83 17.08 14.29
C ASP A 218 -6.22 16.44 14.34
N THR A 219 -6.60 15.74 13.27
CA THR A 219 -7.88 15.02 13.15
C THR A 219 -7.79 13.60 13.71
N GLN A 220 -6.60 13.15 14.15
CA GLN A 220 -6.35 11.79 14.61
C GLN A 220 -5.52 11.74 15.91
N PRO A 221 -5.86 12.48 16.98
CA PRO A 221 -5.01 12.60 18.17
C PRO A 221 -4.63 11.26 18.81
N GLU A 222 -5.45 10.22 18.65
CA GLU A 222 -5.23 8.87 19.18
C GLU A 222 -4.28 8.01 18.32
N LEU A 223 -3.84 8.47 17.14
CA LEU A 223 -2.88 7.74 16.32
C LEU A 223 -1.46 7.87 16.90
N LEU A 224 -0.88 6.76 17.35
CA LEU A 224 0.50 6.75 17.83
C LEU A 224 1.52 6.77 16.68
N ARG A 225 2.49 7.68 16.78
CA ARG A 225 3.68 7.73 15.91
C ARG A 225 4.66 6.63 16.30
N ALA A 226 5.33 6.03 15.31
CA ALA A 226 6.31 4.99 15.57
C ALA A 226 7.41 4.98 14.51
N ASN A 227 8.66 5.08 14.94
CA ASN A 227 9.81 4.82 14.10
C ASN A 227 10.04 3.31 13.98
N ASN A 228 10.61 2.84 12.87
CA ASN A 228 10.93 1.43 12.65
C ASN A 228 9.71 0.49 12.79
N ALA A 229 8.51 0.97 12.42
CA ALA A 229 7.27 0.21 12.55
C ALA A 229 7.25 -1.06 11.67
N SER A 230 7.97 -1.04 10.54
CA SER A 230 8.12 -2.17 9.62
C SER A 230 9.11 -3.22 10.12
N ARG A 231 8.97 -3.64 11.38
CA ARG A 231 9.98 -4.43 12.10
C ARG A 231 10.31 -5.74 11.38
N LYS A 232 9.29 -6.43 10.85
CA LYS A 232 9.49 -7.69 10.11
C LYS A 232 10.38 -7.52 8.88
N LEU A 233 10.24 -6.43 8.13
CA LEU A 233 11.12 -6.16 6.97
C LEU A 233 12.52 -5.73 7.39
N ILE A 234 12.64 -4.97 8.49
CA ILE A 234 13.94 -4.58 9.07
C ILE A 234 14.71 -5.84 9.49
N ASP A 235 14.04 -6.79 10.13
CA ASP A 235 14.62 -8.07 10.52
C ASP A 235 14.99 -8.95 9.30
N LEU A 236 14.36 -8.73 8.14
CA LEU A 236 14.73 -9.33 6.86
C LEU A 236 15.90 -8.62 6.17
N GLY A 237 16.40 -7.52 6.73
CA GLY A 237 17.57 -6.79 6.25
C GLY A 237 17.27 -5.53 5.44
N ILE A 238 16.02 -5.04 5.40
CA ILE A 238 15.74 -3.76 4.76
C ILE A 238 16.31 -2.61 5.58
N ASN A 239 16.93 -1.66 4.90
CA ASN A 239 17.26 -0.36 5.45
C ASN A 239 16.44 0.69 4.72
N PHE A 240 15.39 1.22 5.37
CA PHE A 240 14.48 2.16 4.74
C PHE A 240 15.18 3.47 4.38
N THR A 241 14.83 4.01 3.22
CA THR A 241 15.24 5.34 2.80
C THR A 241 14.64 6.37 3.78
N PRO A 242 15.43 7.32 4.33
CA PRO A 242 14.90 8.30 5.26
C PRO A 242 13.80 9.18 4.64
N ALA A 243 12.79 9.54 5.43
CA ALA A 243 11.62 10.30 4.96
C ALA A 243 11.98 11.59 4.18
N GLU A 244 12.98 12.36 4.62
CA GLU A 244 13.43 13.54 3.87
C GLU A 244 13.93 13.20 2.47
N GLN A 245 14.68 12.10 2.32
CA GLN A 245 15.20 11.66 1.03
C GLN A 245 14.06 11.14 0.14
N ILE A 246 13.10 10.41 0.72
CA ILE A 246 11.89 9.96 0.02
C ILE A 246 11.16 11.16 -0.60
N ILE A 247 10.93 12.21 0.18
CA ILE A 247 10.25 13.42 -0.28
C ILE A 247 11.10 14.11 -1.34
N LYS A 248 12.41 14.26 -1.13
CA LYS A 248 13.30 14.91 -2.09
C LYS A 248 13.30 14.24 -3.46
N ASP A 249 13.45 12.92 -3.49
CA ASP A 249 13.44 12.13 -4.72
C ASP A 249 12.08 12.23 -5.43
N ALA A 250 10.98 12.29 -4.66
CA ALA A 250 9.63 12.43 -5.20
C ALA A 250 9.39 13.82 -5.81
N VAL A 251 9.78 14.89 -5.13
CA VAL A 251 9.62 16.26 -5.64
C VAL A 251 10.49 16.48 -6.89
N GLU A 252 11.72 15.98 -6.88
CA GLU A 252 12.59 16.05 -8.06
C GLU A 252 11.99 15.27 -9.24
N CYS A 253 11.38 14.11 -8.98
CA CYS A 253 10.66 13.36 -10.00
C CYS A 253 9.46 14.13 -10.57
N LEU A 254 8.76 14.94 -9.76
CA LEU A 254 7.60 15.73 -10.21
C LEU A 254 7.99 16.99 -11.00
N LYS A 255 9.24 17.45 -10.89
CA LYS A 255 9.77 18.61 -11.63
C LYS A 255 10.17 18.26 -13.08
N ASN A 256 10.51 17.00 -13.32
CA ASN A 256 10.96 16.48 -14.61
C ASN A 256 9.81 15.88 -15.43
#